data_AF-A0A2K3JTK5-F1
#
_entry.id   AF-A0A2K3JTK5-F1
#
_cell.length_a   1.000
_cell.length_b   1.000
_cell.length_c   1.000
_cell.angle_alpha   90.00
_cell.angle_beta   90.00
_cell.angle_gamma   90.00
#
_symmetry.space_group_name_H-M   'P 1'
#
loop_
_entity.id
_entity.type
_entity.pdbx_description
1 polymer ?
#
loop_
_entity_poly.entity_id
_entity_poly.type
_entity_poly.pdbx_seq_one_letter_code
_entity_poly.pdbx_strand_id
1 'polypeptide(L)'
;MTSPSSTTSEADKWTIFIDGASSATGAGAGIILENENGIIIEVSLALSFRTSNNQAEYEAFLAGLRLAEDMEAKEIKIYTDSQLVASQVLGKYQAKNDNLSEYLALVKEKITKFEFVEVQHVPREHNKRADILSKLASTKKERREQIRHSRNTPSTKHRKVGQRPRHKRHWRQKLLDDPRLQLPREWNSSGRPEGSNNR
;
A
#
# COMPACT_ATOMS: atom_id res chain seq x y z
N MET A 1 -34.03 -20.40 0.78
CA MET A 1 -33.32 -19.19 0.28
C MET A 1 -32.07 -19.05 1.12
N THR A 2 -30.92 -19.48 0.60
CA THR A 2 -29.63 -19.40 1.31
C THR A 2 -28.98 -18.09 0.92
N SER A 3 -28.88 -17.15 1.86
CA SER A 3 -28.08 -15.94 1.69
C SER A 3 -26.61 -16.35 1.48
N PRO A 4 -25.87 -15.76 0.52
CA PRO A 4 -24.44 -15.98 0.47
C PRO A 4 -23.81 -15.29 1.69
N SER A 5 -23.30 -16.07 2.64
CA SER A 5 -22.35 -15.55 3.61
C SER A 5 -21.12 -15.08 2.84
N SER A 6 -20.91 -13.77 2.80
CA SER A 6 -19.64 -13.17 2.36
C SER A 6 -18.60 -13.46 3.44
N THR A 7 -18.08 -14.69 3.47
CA THR A 7 -16.94 -15.04 4.33
C THR A 7 -15.71 -14.37 3.72
N THR A 8 -15.24 -13.28 4.32
CA THR A 8 -13.94 -12.67 3.98
C THR A 8 -12.86 -13.75 4.09
N SER A 9 -12.10 -13.98 3.02
CA SER A 9 -11.00 -14.93 3.06
C SER A 9 -9.75 -14.27 3.67
N GLU A 10 -8.84 -15.05 4.23
CA GLU A 10 -7.58 -14.51 4.77
C GLU A 10 -6.69 -13.85 3.70
N ALA A 11 -6.95 -14.12 2.41
CA ALA A 11 -6.32 -13.41 1.30
C ALA A 11 -6.85 -11.98 1.10
N ASP A 12 -8.03 -11.67 1.62
CA ASP A 12 -8.73 -10.39 1.43
C ASP A 12 -8.40 -9.37 2.54
N LYS A 13 -7.71 -9.79 3.61
CA LYS A 13 -7.32 -8.96 4.75
C LYS A 13 -5.86 -8.53 4.64
N TRP A 14 -5.62 -7.22 4.67
CA TRP A 14 -4.30 -6.65 4.47
C TRP A 14 -3.91 -5.67 5.57
N THR A 15 -2.70 -5.85 6.09
CA THR A 15 -2.01 -4.86 6.91
C THR A 15 -1.11 -4.01 6.03
N ILE A 16 -1.16 -2.70 6.24
CA ILE A 16 -0.48 -1.70 5.42
C ILE A 16 0.36 -0.82 6.34
N PHE A 17 1.66 -0.72 6.09
CA PHE A 17 2.54 0.27 6.72
C PHE A 17 2.93 1.32 5.69
N ILE A 18 2.77 2.60 6.04
CA ILE A 18 3.04 3.72 5.13
C ILE A 18 3.89 4.79 5.81
N ASP A 19 4.80 5.37 5.04
CA ASP A 19 5.57 6.54 5.44
C ASP A 19 5.91 7.40 4.22
N GLY A 20 5.86 8.72 4.38
CA GLY A 20 6.25 9.69 3.38
C GLY A 20 7.44 10.54 3.82
N ALA A 21 8.47 10.60 2.98
CA ALA A 21 9.63 11.45 3.20
C ALA A 21 9.68 12.59 2.19
N SER A 22 9.97 13.81 2.66
CA SER A 22 10.38 14.92 1.79
C SER A 22 11.66 15.56 2.31
N SER A 23 12.53 15.94 1.38
CA SER A 23 13.82 16.58 1.65
C SER A 23 14.20 17.53 0.53
N ALA A 24 15.27 18.30 0.70
CA ALA A 24 15.78 19.19 -0.33
C ALA A 24 16.18 18.46 -1.63
N THR A 25 16.54 17.18 -1.57
CA THR A 25 17.01 16.40 -2.71
C THR A 25 15.89 15.66 -3.45
N GLY A 26 14.72 15.52 -2.82
CA GLY A 26 13.56 14.84 -3.39
C GLY A 26 12.58 14.37 -2.33
N ALA A 27 11.51 13.72 -2.80
CA ALA A 27 10.48 13.15 -1.97
C ALA A 27 10.14 11.73 -2.40
N GLY A 28 9.64 10.93 -1.46
CA GLY A 28 9.40 9.52 -1.63
C GLY A 28 8.33 9.00 -0.69
N ALA A 29 7.75 7.87 -1.05
CA ALA A 29 6.81 7.12 -0.25
C ALA A 29 7.31 5.69 -0.09
N GLY A 30 7.20 5.17 1.13
CA GLY A 30 7.46 3.78 1.49
C GLY A 30 6.16 3.11 1.89
N ILE A 31 5.90 1.94 1.33
CA ILE A 31 4.67 1.17 1.56
C ILE A 31 5.04 -0.30 1.75
N ILE A 32 4.42 -0.94 2.73
CA ILE A 32 4.49 -2.38 2.95
C ILE A 32 3.07 -2.89 3.04
N LEU A 33 2.73 -3.90 2.24
CA LEU A 33 1.47 -4.62 2.30
C LEU A 33 1.74 -6.06 2.74
N GLU A 34 1.05 -6.53 3.77
CA GLU A 34 1.17 -7.88 4.30
C GLU A 34 -0.23 -8.48 4.45
N ASN A 35 -0.46 -9.72 4.00
CA ASN A 35 -1.70 -10.44 4.25
C ASN A 35 -1.49 -11.66 5.17
N GLU A 36 -2.59 -12.25 5.63
CA GLU A 36 -2.57 -13.37 6.57
C GLU A 36 -2.04 -14.67 5.94
N ASN A 37 -1.97 -14.74 4.60
CA ASN A 37 -1.32 -15.84 3.88
C ASN A 37 0.22 -15.71 3.81
N GLY A 38 0.80 -14.68 4.41
CA GLY A 38 2.24 -14.43 4.44
C GLY A 38 2.80 -13.76 3.17
N ILE A 39 1.94 -13.23 2.29
CA ILE A 39 2.39 -12.42 1.15
C ILE A 39 2.82 -11.06 1.68
N ILE A 40 4.04 -10.65 1.32
CA ILE A 40 4.61 -9.34 1.66
C ILE A 40 4.99 -8.60 0.36
N ILE A 41 4.53 -7.36 0.23
CA ILE A 41 4.84 -6.47 -0.89
C ILE A 41 5.47 -5.20 -0.34
N GLU A 42 6.72 -4.93 -0.69
CA GLU A 42 7.43 -3.70 -0.33
C GLU A 42 7.57 -2.77 -1.55
N VAL A 43 7.22 -1.50 -1.37
CA VAL A 43 7.27 -0.49 -2.44
C VAL A 43 7.96 0.78 -1.97
N SER A 44 8.96 1.19 -2.75
CA SER A 44 9.58 2.52 -2.70
C SER A 44 9.15 3.33 -3.93
N LEU A 45 8.36 4.37 -3.72
CA LEU A 45 7.82 5.22 -4.79
C LEU A 45 8.43 6.61 -4.74
N ALA A 46 9.06 7.05 -5.83
CA ALA A 46 9.62 8.40 -5.91
C ALA A 46 8.58 9.43 -6.35
N LEU A 47 8.48 10.52 -5.60
CA LEU A 47 7.61 11.64 -5.89
C LEU A 47 8.44 12.69 -6.66
N SER A 48 8.20 12.80 -7.97
CA SER A 48 8.99 13.66 -8.87
C SER A 48 8.47 15.10 -8.94
N PHE A 49 7.83 15.56 -7.86
CA PHE A 49 7.29 16.90 -7.70
C PHE A 49 7.61 17.42 -6.30
N ARG A 50 7.63 18.75 -6.13
CA ARG A 50 7.86 19.34 -4.81
C ARG A 50 6.70 19.00 -3.88
N THR A 51 7.02 18.47 -2.71
CA THR A 51 6.07 18.15 -1.65
C THR A 51 6.61 18.64 -0.31
N SER A 52 5.73 19.07 0.58
CA SER A 52 6.07 19.13 2.02
C SER A 52 6.07 17.73 2.63
N ASN A 53 6.58 17.59 3.86
CA ASN A 53 6.52 16.31 4.59
C ASN A 53 5.08 15.80 4.69
N ASN A 54 4.14 16.63 5.15
CA ASN A 54 2.73 16.25 5.26
C ASN A 54 2.14 15.82 3.91
N GLN A 55 2.52 16.45 2.80
CA GLN A 55 2.07 16.04 1.46
C GLN A 55 2.68 14.68 1.06
N ALA A 56 3.95 14.43 1.37
CA ALA A 56 4.57 13.14 1.10
C ALA A 56 3.88 12.00 1.87
N GLU A 57 3.52 12.25 3.13
CA GLU A 57 2.77 11.29 3.97
C GLU A 57 1.39 10.97 3.38
N TYR A 58 0.66 12.00 2.94
CA TYR A 58 -0.62 11.80 2.27
C TYR A 58 -0.49 11.09 0.92
N GLU A 59 0.55 11.36 0.16
CA GLU A 59 0.83 10.63 -1.09
C GLU A 59 1.17 9.16 -0.82
N ALA A 60 1.94 8.86 0.24
CA ALA A 60 2.20 7.50 0.67
C ALA A 60 0.91 6.79 1.07
N PHE A 61 0.04 7.46 1.83
CA PHE A 61 -1.28 6.93 2.20
C PHE A 61 -2.13 6.59 0.97
N LEU A 62 -2.27 7.51 0.03
CA LEU A 62 -3.05 7.30 -1.20
C LEU A 62 -2.46 6.21 -2.10
N ALA A 63 -1.14 6.11 -2.16
CA ALA A 63 -0.47 5.04 -2.89
C ALA A 63 -0.68 3.67 -2.22
N GLY A 64 -0.67 3.60 -0.89
CA GLY A 64 -1.00 2.40 -0.13
C GLY A 64 -2.44 1.92 -0.37
N LEU A 65 -3.42 2.83 -0.30
CA LEU A 65 -4.82 2.53 -0.64
C LEU A 65 -4.97 2.03 -2.08
N ARG A 66 -4.23 2.63 -3.01
CA ARG A 66 -4.27 2.20 -4.42
C ARG A 66 -3.72 0.79 -4.58
N LEU A 67 -2.61 0.48 -3.90
CA LEU A 67 -1.99 -0.83 -3.94
C LEU A 67 -2.92 -1.91 -3.35
N ALA A 68 -3.61 -1.61 -2.24
CA ALA A 68 -4.60 -2.49 -1.65
C ALA A 68 -5.82 -2.73 -2.56
N GLU A 69 -6.32 -1.70 -3.23
CA GLU A 69 -7.40 -1.85 -4.23
C GLU A 69 -6.97 -2.80 -5.37
N ASP A 70 -5.74 -2.66 -5.85
CA ASP A 70 -5.23 -3.50 -6.94
C ASP A 70 -4.91 -4.95 -6.49
N MET A 71 -4.77 -5.19 -5.18
CA MET A 71 -4.73 -6.52 -4.54
C MET A 71 -6.12 -7.08 -4.19
N GLU A 72 -7.19 -6.36 -4.55
CA GLU A 72 -8.58 -6.77 -4.27
C GLU A 72 -8.86 -6.97 -2.77
N ALA A 73 -8.13 -6.25 -1.91
CA ALA A 73 -8.35 -6.26 -0.46
C ALA A 73 -9.77 -5.80 -0.13
N LYS A 74 -10.43 -6.50 0.80
CA LYS A 74 -11.74 -6.11 1.36
C LYS A 74 -11.59 -5.44 2.70
N GLU A 75 -10.66 -5.93 3.52
CA GLU A 75 -10.38 -5.41 4.85
C GLU A 75 -8.94 -4.90 4.90
N ILE A 76 -8.77 -3.67 5.39
CA ILE A 76 -7.44 -3.06 5.50
C ILE A 76 -7.19 -2.48 6.88
N LYS A 77 -5.99 -2.73 7.40
CA LYS A 77 -5.45 -2.09 8.59
C LYS A 77 -4.23 -1.26 8.23
N ILE A 78 -4.29 0.04 8.44
CA ILE A 78 -3.26 0.99 8.03
C ILE A 78 -2.53 1.54 9.26
N TYR A 79 -1.21 1.43 9.24
CA TYR A 79 -0.30 1.99 10.23
C TYR A 79 0.52 3.12 9.62
N THR A 80 0.55 4.26 10.33
CA THR A 80 1.38 5.42 9.99
C THR A 80 1.93 6.04 11.27
N ASP A 81 3.14 6.56 11.22
CA ASP A 81 3.76 7.36 12.29
C ASP A 81 3.49 8.87 12.13
N SER A 82 2.75 9.27 11.10
CA SER A 82 2.28 10.64 10.94
C SER A 82 1.05 10.90 11.79
N GLN A 83 1.26 11.42 13.01
CA GLN A 83 0.17 11.77 13.94
C GLN A 83 -0.87 12.70 13.29
N LEU A 84 -0.44 13.65 12.46
CA LEU A 84 -1.34 14.58 11.76
C LEU A 84 -2.25 13.85 10.78
N VAL A 85 -1.69 13.00 9.92
CA VAL A 85 -2.47 12.26 8.91
C VAL A 85 -3.44 11.30 9.60
N ALA A 86 -2.97 10.51 10.56
CA ALA A 86 -3.82 9.61 11.33
C ALA A 86 -4.99 10.37 12.00
N SER A 87 -4.69 11.49 12.64
CA SER A 87 -5.70 12.28 13.36
C SER A 87 -6.73 12.93 12.43
N GLN A 88 -6.33 13.37 11.23
CA GLN A 88 -7.24 13.97 10.25
C GLN A 88 -8.13 12.91 9.58
N VAL A 89 -7.55 11.76 9.23
CA VAL A 89 -8.29 10.63 8.64
C VAL A 89 -9.32 10.07 9.63
N LEU A 90 -8.96 9.95 10.90
CA LEU A 90 -9.86 9.56 11.99
C LEU A 90 -10.88 10.66 12.39
N GLY A 91 -10.86 11.82 11.74
CA GLY A 91 -11.79 12.92 12.00
C GLY A 91 -11.57 13.66 13.33
N LYS A 92 -10.47 13.39 14.04
CA LYS A 92 -10.13 14.04 15.31
C LYS A 92 -9.67 15.48 15.13
N TYR A 93 -9.11 15.81 13.96
CA TYR A 93 -8.64 17.15 13.61
C TYR A 93 -9.11 17.54 12.21
N GLN A 94 -9.44 18.82 12.03
CA GLN A 94 -9.74 19.38 10.71
C GLN A 94 -8.44 19.71 9.96
N ALA A 95 -8.43 19.48 8.65
CA ALA A 95 -7.37 19.98 7.77
C ALA A 95 -7.52 21.49 7.61
N LYS A 96 -6.72 22.27 8.35
CA LYS A 96 -6.80 23.74 8.38
C LYS A 96 -6.17 24.45 7.17
N ASN A 97 -5.41 23.73 6.33
CA ASN A 97 -4.75 24.28 5.16
C ASN A 97 -5.43 23.76 3.88
N ASP A 98 -5.76 24.66 2.96
CA ASP A 98 -6.50 24.38 1.71
C ASP A 98 -5.86 23.29 0.84
N ASN A 99 -4.55 23.08 0.95
CA ASN A 99 -3.86 22.03 0.19
C ASN A 99 -3.98 20.62 0.82
N LEU A 100 -4.28 20.49 2.11
CA LEU A 100 -4.38 19.18 2.79
C LEU A 100 -5.83 18.68 2.87
N SER A 101 -6.81 19.58 2.80
CA SER A 101 -8.23 19.22 2.75
C SER A 101 -8.56 18.40 1.50
N GLU A 102 -7.95 18.71 0.35
CA GLU A 102 -8.08 17.92 -0.88
C GLU A 102 -7.55 16.48 -0.71
N TYR A 103 -6.39 16.32 -0.06
CA TYR A 103 -5.86 14.99 0.25
C TYR A 103 -6.78 14.21 1.18
N LEU A 104 -7.26 14.86 2.25
CA LEU A 104 -8.16 14.22 3.20
C LEU A 104 -9.47 13.79 2.52
N ALA A 105 -10.04 14.62 1.64
CA ALA A 105 -11.23 14.28 0.88
C ALA A 105 -11.01 13.04 -0.01
N LEU A 106 -9.88 12.99 -0.72
CA LEU A 106 -9.51 11.85 -1.56
C LEU A 106 -9.26 10.57 -0.75
N VAL A 107 -8.60 10.67 0.42
CA VAL A 107 -8.39 9.52 1.31
C VAL A 107 -9.73 8.98 1.78
N LYS A 108 -10.64 9.85 2.23
CA LYS A 108 -11.99 9.46 2.66
C LYS A 108 -12.78 8.80 1.52
N GLU A 109 -12.73 9.34 0.31
CA GLU A 109 -13.34 8.73 -0.88
C GLU A 109 -12.76 7.35 -1.20
N LYS A 110 -11.45 7.17 -1.06
CA LYS A 110 -10.78 5.89 -1.38
C LYS A 110 -11.06 4.82 -0.33
N ILE A 111 -11.16 5.21 0.94
CA ILE A 111 -11.44 4.32 2.07
C ILE A 111 -12.83 3.67 1.96
N THR A 112 -13.82 4.33 1.35
CA THR A 112 -15.18 3.75 1.19
C THR A 112 -15.24 2.55 0.22
N LYS A 113 -14.15 2.24 -0.49
CA LYS A 113 -14.06 1.08 -1.38
C LYS A 113 -13.83 -0.24 -0.64
N PHE A 114 -13.44 -0.18 0.62
CA PHE A 114 -13.15 -1.33 1.46
C PHE A 114 -14.32 -1.59 2.40
N GLU A 115 -14.58 -2.86 2.72
CA GLU A 115 -15.66 -3.28 3.62
C GLU A 115 -15.33 -2.94 5.07
N PHE A 116 -14.05 -3.08 5.45
CA PHE A 116 -13.55 -2.71 6.76
C PHE A 116 -12.24 -1.93 6.64
N VAL A 117 -12.13 -0.83 7.37
CA VAL A 117 -10.93 0.00 7.41
C VAL A 117 -10.61 0.38 8.84
N GLU A 118 -9.39 0.06 9.26
CA GLU A 118 -8.81 0.51 10.51
C GLU A 118 -7.58 1.36 10.23
N VAL A 119 -7.47 2.53 10.87
CA VAL A 119 -6.29 3.40 10.77
C VAL A 119 -5.73 3.63 12.16
N GLN A 120 -4.46 3.31 12.36
CA GLN A 120 -3.77 3.48 13.64
C GLN A 120 -2.50 4.31 13.48
N HIS A 121 -2.32 5.23 14.42
CA HIS A 121 -1.03 5.88 14.61
C HIS A 121 -0.10 4.95 15.40
N VAL A 122 1.12 4.77 14.93
CA VAL A 122 2.16 4.00 15.62
C VAL A 122 3.41 4.84 15.84
N PRO A 123 4.18 4.61 16.91
CA PRO A 123 5.48 5.24 17.04
C PRO A 123 6.42 4.88 15.88
N ARG A 124 7.29 5.80 15.49
CA ARG A 124 8.20 5.65 14.34
C ARG A 124 9.08 4.40 14.40
N GLU A 125 9.43 3.95 15.60
CA GLU A 125 10.22 2.74 15.79
C GLU A 125 9.50 1.45 15.34
N HIS A 126 8.17 1.48 15.26
CA HIS A 126 7.33 0.40 14.74
C HIS A 126 7.04 0.55 13.23
N ASN A 127 7.43 1.68 12.62
CA ASN A 127 7.24 1.95 11.19
C ASN A 127 8.56 2.05 10.40
N LYS A 128 9.67 1.56 10.98
CA LYS A 128 11.03 1.71 10.43
C LYS A 128 11.20 1.21 9.00
N ARG A 129 10.56 0.11 8.63
CA ARG A 129 10.70 -0.45 7.28
C ARG A 129 10.10 0.50 6.23
N ALA A 130 8.90 1.05 6.47
CA ALA A 130 8.30 2.03 5.58
C ALA A 130 9.13 3.33 5.52
N ASP A 131 9.65 3.79 6.66
CA ASP A 131 10.55 4.95 6.76
C ASP A 131 11.85 4.78 5.94
N ILE A 132 12.45 3.60 5.97
CA ILE A 132 13.63 3.30 5.14
C ILE A 132 13.24 3.35 3.66
N LEU A 133 12.11 2.73 3.26
CA LEU A 133 11.65 2.71 1.88
C LEU A 133 11.33 4.11 1.34
N SER A 134 10.73 4.98 2.14
CA SER A 134 10.39 6.36 1.76
C SER A 134 11.66 7.20 1.55
N LYS A 135 12.64 7.08 2.45
CA LYS A 135 13.94 7.75 2.36
C LYS A 135 14.77 7.25 1.18
N LEU A 136 14.76 5.95 0.91
CA LEU A 136 15.41 5.39 -0.29
C LEU A 136 14.81 6.03 -1.56
N ALA A 137 13.49 6.17 -1.60
CA ALA A 137 12.80 6.78 -2.73
C ALA A 137 13.00 8.30 -2.84
N SER A 138 13.24 9.01 -1.73
CA SER A 138 13.46 10.45 -1.70
C SER A 138 14.88 10.87 -2.12
N THR A 139 15.85 9.95 -2.01
CA THR A 139 17.21 10.20 -2.49
C THR A 139 17.29 10.11 -4.03
N LYS A 140 17.86 11.16 -4.63
CA LYS A 140 18.05 11.26 -6.07
C LYS A 140 19.38 10.61 -6.45
N LYS A 141 19.43 9.28 -6.57
CA LYS A 141 20.58 8.61 -7.18
C LYS A 141 20.47 8.73 -8.70
N GLU A 142 21.52 9.24 -9.34
CA GLU A 142 21.65 9.24 -10.80
C GLU A 142 21.39 7.83 -11.35
N ARG A 143 20.45 7.78 -12.29
CA ARG A 143 20.12 6.72 -13.25
C ARG A 143 20.96 5.43 -13.09
N ARG A 144 20.44 4.46 -12.34
CA ARG A 144 20.70 3.04 -12.59
C ARG A 144 19.38 2.33 -12.84
N GLU A 145 19.34 1.61 -13.95
CA GLU A 145 18.20 0.86 -14.45
C GLU A 145 17.76 -0.19 -13.42
N GLN A 146 16.86 0.22 -12.54
CA GLN A 146 15.99 -0.66 -11.80
C GLN A 146 14.58 -0.13 -12.05
N ILE A 147 13.61 -1.01 -12.24
CA ILE A 147 12.23 -0.67 -12.59
C ILE A 147 11.63 0.16 -11.45
N ARG A 148 11.82 1.48 -11.50
CA ARG A 148 11.36 2.44 -10.49
C ARG A 148 10.09 3.06 -11.03
N HIS A 149 8.97 2.79 -10.38
CA HIS A 149 7.73 3.51 -10.64
C HIS A 149 7.93 4.94 -10.08
N SER A 150 7.82 5.95 -10.93
CA SER A 150 7.88 7.37 -10.52
C SER A 150 6.51 8.00 -10.66
N ARG A 151 6.08 8.75 -9.65
CA ARG A 151 4.86 9.54 -9.73
C ARG A 151 5.22 10.98 -10.09
N ASN A 152 4.68 11.45 -11.22
CA ASN A 152 5.08 12.72 -11.83
C ASN A 152 4.15 13.89 -11.46
N THR A 153 2.98 13.62 -10.86
CA THR A 153 2.02 14.65 -10.44
C THR A 153 1.36 14.30 -9.10
N PRO A 154 1.00 15.31 -8.27
CA PRO A 154 0.21 15.11 -7.07
C PRO A 154 -1.09 14.36 -7.33
N SER A 155 -1.55 13.59 -6.35
CA SER A 155 -2.84 12.90 -6.38
C SER A 155 -4.03 13.85 -6.42
N THR A 156 -3.88 15.08 -5.91
CA THR A 156 -4.96 16.08 -5.88
C THR A 156 -5.25 16.76 -7.21
N LYS A 157 -4.31 16.75 -8.16
CA LYS A 157 -4.51 17.38 -9.48
C LYS A 157 -5.39 16.50 -10.38
N HIS A 158 -6.53 17.05 -10.83
CA HIS A 158 -7.36 16.41 -11.86
C HIS A 158 -6.58 16.18 -13.16
N ARG A 159 -6.55 14.94 -13.63
CA ARG A 159 -6.11 14.59 -14.99
C ARG A 159 -7.12 15.21 -15.97
N LYS A 160 -6.66 16.06 -16.90
CA LYS A 160 -7.47 16.47 -18.06
C LYS A 160 -8.04 15.21 -18.71
N VAL A 161 -9.37 15.16 -18.84
CA VAL A 161 -10.10 14.09 -19.52
C VAL A 161 -9.54 13.97 -20.93
N GLY A 162 -8.89 12.83 -21.24
CA GLY A 162 -8.34 12.59 -22.58
C GLY A 162 -7.27 11.50 -22.68
N GLN A 163 -6.49 11.23 -21.62
CA GLN A 163 -5.49 10.16 -21.70
C GLN A 163 -5.90 8.95 -20.86
N ARG A 164 -6.58 7.96 -21.45
CA ARG A 164 -6.70 6.64 -20.80
C ARG A 164 -5.29 6.08 -20.58
N PRO A 165 -4.88 5.65 -19.37
CA PRO A 165 -3.66 4.88 -19.25
C PRO A 165 -3.95 3.52 -19.90
N ARG A 166 -3.30 3.24 -21.03
CA ARG A 166 -3.02 1.84 -21.37
C ARG A 166 -2.17 1.28 -20.23
N HIS A 167 -2.37 0.02 -19.86
CA HIS A 167 -1.69 -0.68 -18.75
C HIS A 167 -2.35 -0.60 -17.35
N LYS A 168 -3.65 -0.92 -17.24
CA LYS A 168 -4.28 -1.27 -15.94
C LYS A 168 -3.91 -2.66 -15.39
N ARG A 169 -3.08 -3.44 -16.09
CA ARG A 169 -2.85 -4.88 -15.77
C ARG A 169 -1.39 -5.31 -15.68
N HIS A 170 -0.43 -4.41 -15.92
CA HIS A 170 0.94 -4.85 -16.24
C HIS A 170 1.77 -5.25 -15.01
N TRP A 171 1.47 -4.73 -13.82
CA TRP A 171 2.27 -5.04 -12.63
C TRP A 171 1.68 -6.18 -11.79
N ARG A 172 0.34 -6.32 -11.72
CA ARG A 172 -0.32 -7.48 -11.08
C ARG A 172 0.13 -8.80 -11.71
N GLN A 173 0.18 -8.84 -13.05
CA GLN A 173 0.68 -10.01 -13.77
C GLN A 173 2.17 -10.26 -13.48
N LYS A 174 3.01 -9.21 -13.45
CA LYS A 174 4.44 -9.34 -13.14
C LYS A 174 4.74 -9.78 -11.70
N LEU A 175 3.88 -9.48 -10.73
CA LEU A 175 4.03 -9.95 -9.34
C LEU A 175 3.58 -11.41 -9.19
N LEU A 176 2.49 -11.82 -9.85
CA LEU A 176 2.02 -13.22 -9.86
C LEU A 176 2.99 -14.13 -10.64
N ASP A 177 3.66 -13.60 -11.65
CA ASP A 177 4.64 -14.32 -12.48
C ASP A 177 6.05 -14.38 -11.85
N ASP A 178 6.30 -13.77 -10.67
CA ASP A 178 7.60 -13.87 -9.98
C ASP A 178 7.76 -15.26 -9.33
N PRO A 179 8.68 -16.12 -9.81
CA PRO A 179 8.85 -17.48 -9.29
C PRO A 179 9.29 -17.53 -7.82
N ARG A 180 9.78 -16.42 -7.26
CA ARG A 180 10.19 -16.32 -5.85
C ARG A 180 9.01 -16.05 -4.90
N LEU A 181 7.87 -15.65 -5.44
CA LEU A 181 6.63 -15.39 -4.70
C LEU A 181 5.59 -16.51 -4.89
N GLN A 182 5.89 -17.51 -5.71
CA GLN A 182 5.07 -18.72 -5.84
C GLN A 182 5.49 -19.73 -4.76
N LEU A 183 4.51 -20.18 -3.96
CA LEU A 183 4.71 -21.22 -2.96
C LEU A 183 5.34 -22.48 -3.59
N PRO A 184 6.25 -23.19 -2.89
CA PRO A 184 6.81 -24.45 -3.37
C PRO A 184 5.69 -25.45 -3.68
N ARG A 185 5.80 -26.16 -4.82
CA ARG A 185 4.82 -27.18 -5.27
C ARG A 185 4.69 -28.40 -4.34
N GLU A 186 5.44 -28.44 -3.24
CA GLU A 186 5.60 -29.62 -2.38
C GLU A 186 4.56 -29.72 -1.26
N TRP A 187 3.58 -28.81 -1.20
CA TRP A 187 2.49 -28.86 -0.22
C TRP A 187 1.10 -29.17 -0.80
N ASN A 188 1.07 -29.76 -2.01
CA ASN A 188 -0.13 -30.36 -2.60
C ASN A 188 0.08 -31.86 -2.87
N SER A 189 0.34 -32.63 -1.82
CA SER A 189 0.07 -34.06 -1.84
C SER A 189 -0.20 -34.54 -0.42
N SER A 190 -1.48 -34.52 -0.06
CA SER A 190 -2.04 -35.34 1.02
C SER A 190 -1.71 -36.80 0.77
N GLY A 191 -0.69 -37.32 1.45
CA GLY A 191 -0.40 -38.74 1.56
C GLY A 191 -0.31 -39.12 3.03
N ARG A 192 -1.43 -39.56 3.62
CA ARG A 192 -1.39 -40.34 4.87
C ARG A 192 -0.47 -41.55 4.65
N PRO A 193 0.41 -41.90 5.60
CA PRO A 193 0.77 -43.29 5.77
C PRO A 193 -0.27 -43.90 6.72
N GLU A 194 -1.11 -44.75 6.16
CA GLU A 194 -1.80 -45.79 6.93
C GLU A 194 -0.76 -46.64 7.66
N GLY A 195 -1.08 -47.02 8.89
CA GLY A 195 -0.34 -48.05 9.59
C GLY A 195 -0.39 -49.36 8.82
N SER A 196 0.76 -50.04 8.76
CA SER A 196 0.76 -51.47 8.53
C SER A 196 1.69 -52.14 9.54
N ASN A 197 1.12 -53.21 10.05
CA ASN A 197 1.59 -54.14 11.06
C ASN A 197 2.55 -55.16 10.41
N ASN A 198 3.25 -55.88 11.30
CA ASN A 198 3.80 -57.24 11.16
C ASN A 198 5.31 -57.48 10.94
N ARG A 199 5.78 -58.32 11.89
CA ARG A 199 6.89 -59.29 11.95
C ARG A 199 8.21 -58.82 12.51
#